data_AF-A0A7R9SIC5-F1
#
_entry.id   AF-A0A7R9SIC5-F1
#
_cell.length_a   1.000
_cell.length_b   1.000
_cell.length_c   1.000
_cell.angle_alpha   90.00
_cell.angle_beta   90.00
_cell.angle_gamma   90.00
#
_symmetry.space_group_name_H-M   'P 1'
#
loop_
_entity.id
_entity.type
_entity.pdbx_description
1 polymer ?
#
loop_
_entity_poly.entity_id
_entity_poly.type
_entity_poly.pdbx_seq_one_letter_code
_entity_poly.pdbx_strand_id
1 'polypeptide(L)'
;MQMWDYLYAINYAKKENYSVDSQIMREYFPLEIVQDKMFRIFEDLLGLRIEEIERLPDDITRYRVHDATTEEVMGSFNLDLFSREGKSPHERVDTLKFSCKTFYGDWKLPDAVLLMNLANSTSTMPTLLTFGQLKTLFHEFNHVLHHICSKTELSVFSVLQVAIDFIEAPSQMLEHWLLEPDMLKKISSHYQNKNQLTDDLVQSIVESENFDLGYNTMRQLMFAIFDFHLHVNGTNDVDQLFRDIAKQFMNITIPNNVHFPGIFSHMAGGFEGQYYTYLWSEVYSADMYLSKFKSAG
;
A
#
# COMPACT_ATOMS: atom_id res chain seq x y z
N MET A 1 -6.71 22.61 -17.61
CA MET A 1 -7.13 21.42 -16.86
C MET A 1 -7.41 21.85 -15.44
N GLN A 2 -8.61 21.61 -14.94
CA GLN A 2 -8.99 21.85 -13.55
C GLN A 2 -8.51 20.67 -12.68
N MET A 3 -8.46 20.84 -11.36
CA MET A 3 -7.98 19.77 -10.46
C MET A 3 -8.79 18.46 -10.57
N TRP A 4 -10.09 18.55 -10.84
CA TRP A 4 -10.97 17.38 -11.00
C TRP A 4 -10.89 16.72 -12.38
N ASP A 5 -10.30 17.39 -13.37
CA ASP A 5 -10.15 16.81 -14.72
C ASP A 5 -9.01 15.78 -14.77
N TYR A 6 -8.05 15.86 -13.85
CA TYR A 6 -6.80 15.07 -13.90
C TYR A 6 -7.05 13.56 -13.97
N LEU A 7 -7.80 13.00 -13.01
CA LEU A 7 -8.05 11.56 -12.96
C LEU A 7 -8.83 11.07 -14.18
N TYR A 8 -9.76 11.88 -14.69
CA TYR A 8 -10.47 11.56 -15.92
C TYR A 8 -9.53 11.57 -17.14
N ALA A 9 -8.73 12.63 -17.29
CA ALA A 9 -7.84 12.82 -18.42
C ALA A 9 -6.74 11.74 -18.48
N ILE A 10 -6.17 11.35 -17.34
CA ILE A 10 -5.18 10.28 -17.26
C ILE A 10 -5.81 8.93 -17.63
N ASN A 11 -6.97 8.61 -17.07
CA ASN A 11 -7.65 7.36 -17.40
C ASN A 11 -8.04 7.29 -18.88
N TYR A 12 -8.53 8.41 -19.44
CA TYR A 12 -8.81 8.52 -20.86
C TYR A 12 -7.56 8.32 -21.70
N ALA A 13 -6.45 9.00 -21.37
CA ALA A 13 -5.19 8.85 -22.08
C ALA A 13 -4.59 7.43 -21.95
N LYS A 14 -4.70 6.79 -20.77
CA LYS A 14 -4.30 5.39 -20.58
C LYS A 14 -5.12 4.46 -21.46
N LYS A 15 -6.44 4.67 -21.54
CA LYS A 15 -7.33 3.88 -22.40
C LYS A 15 -7.00 4.03 -23.89
N GLU A 16 -6.83 5.27 -24.37
CA GLU A 16 -6.56 5.54 -25.79
C GLU A 16 -5.14 5.09 -26.21
N ASN A 17 -4.14 5.29 -25.36
CA ASN A 17 -2.74 5.05 -25.75
C ASN A 17 -2.26 3.62 -25.46
N TYR A 18 -2.86 2.93 -24.48
CA TYR A 18 -2.38 1.61 -24.01
C TYR A 18 -3.45 0.52 -24.07
N SER A 19 -4.65 0.83 -24.59
CA SER A 19 -5.81 -0.09 -24.59
C SER A 19 -6.13 -0.65 -23.19
N VAL A 20 -5.81 0.13 -22.16
CA VAL A 20 -6.00 -0.22 -20.75
C VAL A 20 -7.43 0.10 -20.35
N ASP A 21 -8.28 -0.93 -20.24
CA ASP A 21 -9.58 -0.79 -19.60
C ASP A 21 -9.50 -1.31 -18.16
N SER A 22 -9.47 -0.38 -17.20
CA SER A 22 -9.38 -0.72 -15.78
C SER A 22 -10.55 -1.56 -15.27
N GLN A 23 -11.72 -1.52 -15.93
CA GLN A 23 -12.85 -2.39 -15.60
C GLN A 23 -12.65 -3.81 -16.09
N ILE A 24 -11.97 -4.03 -17.22
CA ILE A 24 -11.61 -5.37 -17.69
C ILE A 24 -10.48 -5.93 -16.83
N MET A 25 -9.49 -5.10 -16.48
CA MET A 25 -8.34 -5.55 -15.70
C MET A 25 -8.71 -6.04 -14.31
N ARG A 26 -9.63 -5.35 -13.62
CA ARG A 26 -10.05 -5.77 -12.27
C ARG A 26 -10.72 -7.14 -12.25
N GLU A 27 -11.26 -7.63 -13.37
CA GLU A 27 -11.82 -8.98 -13.48
C GLU A 27 -10.78 -10.08 -13.20
N TYR A 28 -9.49 -9.76 -13.33
CA TYR A 28 -8.37 -10.65 -13.05
C TYR A 28 -7.82 -10.55 -11.62
N PHE A 29 -8.36 -9.65 -10.81
CA PHE A 29 -7.93 -9.44 -9.43
C PHE A 29 -9.07 -9.62 -8.41
N PRO A 30 -9.79 -10.76 -8.39
CA PRO A 30 -10.73 -11.05 -7.33
C PRO A 30 -9.99 -11.21 -6.00
N LEU A 31 -10.46 -10.50 -4.97
CA LEU A 31 -9.78 -10.36 -3.68
C LEU A 31 -9.36 -11.70 -3.07
N GLU A 32 -10.25 -12.69 -3.04
CA GLU A 32 -9.95 -14.01 -2.47
C GLU A 32 -8.76 -14.70 -3.15
N ILE A 33 -8.68 -14.61 -4.48
CA ILE A 33 -7.59 -15.23 -5.24
C ILE A 33 -6.29 -14.45 -5.06
N VAL A 34 -6.37 -13.12 -5.11
CA VAL A 34 -5.22 -12.25 -4.88
C VAL A 34 -4.64 -12.49 -3.48
N GLN A 35 -5.49 -12.56 -2.46
CA GLN A 35 -5.07 -12.74 -1.08
C GLN A 35 -4.39 -14.11 -0.87
N ASP A 36 -5.00 -15.20 -1.35
CA ASP A 36 -4.42 -16.54 -1.27
C ASP A 36 -3.05 -16.61 -1.97
N LYS A 37 -2.96 -16.06 -3.19
CA LYS A 37 -1.71 -16.05 -3.95
C LYS A 37 -0.65 -15.14 -3.34
N MET A 38 -1.04 -13.99 -2.83
CA MET A 38 -0.16 -13.08 -2.09
C MET A 38 0.43 -13.79 -0.87
N PHE A 39 -0.39 -14.46 -0.06
CA PHE A 39 0.10 -15.23 1.08
C PHE A 39 1.11 -16.28 0.65
N ARG A 40 0.83 -17.09 -0.37
CA ARG A 40 1.78 -18.09 -0.88
C ARG A 40 3.10 -17.48 -1.35
N ILE A 41 3.06 -16.34 -2.03
CA ILE A 41 4.28 -15.62 -2.46
C ILE A 41 5.14 -15.26 -1.24
N PHE A 42 4.52 -14.78 -0.16
CA PHE A 42 5.24 -14.38 1.05
C PHE A 42 5.65 -15.57 1.92
N GLU A 43 4.86 -16.64 1.97
CA GLU A 43 5.22 -17.92 2.56
C GLU A 43 6.48 -18.50 1.90
N ASP A 44 6.51 -18.54 0.57
CA ASP A 44 7.66 -18.99 -0.22
C ASP A 44 8.89 -18.10 0.02
N LEU A 45 8.70 -16.77 -0.04
CA LEU A 45 9.80 -15.81 0.06
C LEU A 45 10.46 -15.80 1.45
N LEU A 46 9.64 -15.80 2.50
CA LEU A 46 10.09 -15.56 3.86
C LEU A 46 10.19 -16.83 4.70
N GLY A 47 9.83 -17.99 4.14
CA GLY A 47 9.80 -19.25 4.86
C GLY A 47 8.74 -19.25 5.96
N LEU A 48 7.53 -18.80 5.62
CA LEU A 48 6.42 -18.66 6.56
C LEU A 48 5.29 -19.66 6.25
N ARG A 49 4.41 -19.85 7.22
CA ARG A 49 3.09 -20.47 7.05
C ARG A 49 2.03 -19.58 7.68
N ILE A 50 1.04 -19.19 6.88
CA ILE A 50 -0.06 -18.30 7.26
C ILE A 50 -1.33 -19.14 7.39
N GLU A 51 -1.95 -19.10 8.56
CA GLU A 51 -3.12 -19.90 8.89
C GLU A 51 -4.28 -19.00 9.31
N GLU A 52 -5.43 -19.12 8.66
CA GLU A 52 -6.68 -18.52 9.15
C GLU A 52 -7.09 -19.22 10.46
N ILE A 53 -7.24 -18.46 11.55
CA ILE A 53 -7.56 -19.03 12.86
C ILE A 53 -8.95 -18.64 13.37
N GLU A 54 -9.51 -17.52 12.91
CA GLU A 54 -10.77 -17.00 13.42
C GLU A 54 -11.39 -16.00 12.44
N ARG A 55 -12.72 -16.02 12.31
CA ARG A 55 -13.52 -14.95 11.69
C ARG A 55 -14.22 -14.16 12.77
N LEU A 56 -13.91 -12.87 12.84
CA LEU A 56 -14.45 -11.90 13.78
C LEU A 56 -15.67 -11.20 13.17
N PRO A 57 -16.46 -10.45 13.97
CA PRO A 57 -17.50 -9.56 13.45
C PRO A 57 -16.96 -8.56 12.42
N ASP A 58 -17.87 -7.95 11.66
CA ASP A 58 -17.56 -6.96 10.61
C ASP A 58 -16.67 -7.48 9.46
N ASP A 59 -16.80 -8.77 9.14
CA ASP A 59 -16.02 -9.45 8.09
C ASP A 59 -14.50 -9.40 8.30
N ILE A 60 -14.06 -9.21 9.55
CA ILE A 60 -12.65 -9.21 9.92
C ILE A 60 -12.17 -10.65 10.04
N THR A 61 -11.05 -10.98 9.38
CA THR A 61 -10.46 -12.32 9.45
C THR A 61 -9.10 -12.28 10.13
N ARG A 62 -8.87 -13.17 11.09
CA ARG A 62 -7.64 -13.26 11.87
C ARG A 62 -6.79 -14.43 11.40
N TYR A 63 -5.49 -14.16 11.26
CA TYR A 63 -4.49 -15.10 10.83
C TYR A 63 -3.37 -15.24 11.86
N ARG A 64 -2.76 -16.43 11.89
CA ARG A 64 -1.54 -16.72 12.64
C ARG A 64 -0.41 -17.00 11.65
N VAL A 65 0.78 -16.50 11.98
CA VAL A 65 1.99 -16.73 11.19
C VAL A 65 2.92 -17.64 11.97
N HIS A 66 3.43 -18.65 11.28
CA HIS A 66 4.40 -19.60 11.78
C HIS A 66 5.68 -19.53 10.94
N ASP A 67 6.81 -19.84 11.57
CA ASP A 67 8.02 -20.21 10.84
C ASP A 67 7.78 -21.57 10.16
N ALA A 68 8.04 -21.67 8.85
CA ALA A 68 7.74 -22.88 8.09
C ALA A 68 8.68 -24.06 8.42
N THR A 69 9.84 -23.80 9.02
CA THR A 69 10.83 -24.82 9.37
C THR A 69 10.66 -25.30 10.80
N THR A 70 10.47 -24.38 11.74
CA THR A 70 10.38 -24.71 13.18
C THR A 70 8.94 -24.91 13.67
N GLU A 71 7.95 -24.50 12.88
CA GLU A 71 6.53 -24.43 13.23
C GLU A 71 6.19 -23.47 14.37
N GLU A 72 7.18 -22.74 14.90
CA GLU A 72 7.01 -21.79 15.99
C GLU A 72 6.06 -20.65 15.57
N VAL A 73 5.17 -20.25 16.48
CA VAL A 73 4.29 -19.11 16.25
C VAL A 73 5.10 -17.82 16.30
N MET A 74 5.06 -17.06 15.22
CA MET A 74 5.77 -15.77 15.10
C MET A 74 4.89 -14.58 15.46
N GLY A 75 3.58 -14.67 15.25
CA GLY A 75 2.65 -13.57 15.53
C GLY A 75 1.26 -13.80 14.94
N SER A 76 0.43 -12.76 14.99
CA SER A 76 -0.87 -12.75 14.32
C SER A 76 -1.16 -11.42 13.64
N PHE A 77 -2.11 -11.43 12.72
CA PHE A 77 -2.66 -10.21 12.15
C PHE A 77 -4.15 -10.37 11.84
N ASN A 78 -4.81 -9.25 11.62
CA ASN A 78 -6.22 -9.17 11.29
C ASN A 78 -6.36 -8.41 9.97
N LEU A 79 -7.17 -8.93 9.05
CA LEU A 79 -7.55 -8.26 7.83
C LEU A 79 -8.94 -7.65 8.01
N ASP A 80 -9.00 -6.32 8.03
CA ASP A 80 -10.23 -5.54 8.02
C ASP A 80 -10.29 -4.76 6.70
N LEU A 81 -10.83 -5.40 5.66
CA LEU A 81 -10.65 -4.93 4.28
C LEU A 81 -11.83 -4.13 3.72
N PHE A 82 -13.00 -4.21 4.33
CA PHE A 82 -14.24 -3.67 3.74
C PHE A 82 -14.66 -2.35 4.37
N SER A 83 -15.23 -1.48 3.54
CA SER A 83 -15.81 -0.20 3.98
C SER A 83 -17.08 -0.42 4.80
N ARG A 84 -17.20 0.28 5.92
CA ARG A 84 -18.42 0.34 6.73
C ARG A 84 -18.54 1.68 7.46
N GLU A 85 -19.76 2.02 7.88
CA GLU A 85 -20.02 3.24 8.65
C GLU A 85 -19.17 3.27 9.93
N GLY A 86 -18.56 4.42 10.22
CA GLY A 86 -17.71 4.61 11.40
C GLY A 86 -16.28 4.07 11.27
N LYS A 87 -15.93 3.35 10.18
CA LYS A 87 -14.55 2.91 9.93
C LYS A 87 -13.68 4.06 9.43
N SER A 88 -12.40 4.03 9.79
CA SER A 88 -11.41 4.97 9.26
C SER A 88 -11.28 4.87 7.74
N PRO A 89 -11.25 5.99 7.00
CA PRO A 89 -11.30 6.00 5.53
C PRO A 89 -9.95 5.72 4.85
N HIS A 90 -8.85 5.58 5.61
CA HIS A 90 -7.51 5.41 5.06
C HIS A 90 -7.01 3.98 5.21
N GLU A 91 -6.36 3.47 4.18
CA GLU A 91 -5.57 2.25 4.21
C GLU A 91 -4.33 2.45 5.10
N ARG A 92 -4.07 1.51 6.02
CA ARG A 92 -2.86 1.50 6.87
C ARG A 92 -2.74 0.19 7.65
N VAL A 93 -1.61 0.00 8.33
CA VAL A 93 -1.42 -1.00 9.38
C VAL A 93 -1.32 -0.36 10.76
N ASP A 94 -2.19 -0.81 11.68
CA ASP A 94 -2.12 -0.42 13.09
C ASP A 94 -1.54 -1.57 13.94
N THR A 95 -0.61 -1.25 14.85
CA THR A 95 -0.07 -2.23 15.81
C THR A 95 -1.04 -2.45 16.98
N LEU A 96 -1.40 -3.71 17.24
CA LEU A 96 -2.19 -4.12 18.40
C LEU A 96 -1.31 -4.61 19.56
N LYS A 97 -0.22 -5.32 19.22
CA LYS A 97 0.81 -5.77 20.18
C LYS A 97 2.19 -5.67 19.54
N PHE A 98 3.13 -5.07 20.26
CA PHE A 98 4.54 -5.03 19.88
C PHE A 98 5.24 -6.37 20.12
N SER A 99 6.20 -6.69 19.27
CA SER A 99 7.17 -7.77 19.49
C SER A 99 8.22 -7.29 20.50
N CYS A 100 8.26 -7.90 21.69
CA CYS A 100 9.21 -7.54 22.74
C CYS A 100 9.42 -8.67 23.75
N LYS A 101 10.44 -8.56 24.59
CA LYS A 101 10.51 -9.36 25.82
C LYS A 101 9.63 -8.74 26.91
N THR A 102 9.01 -9.58 27.71
CA THR A 102 8.36 -9.17 28.96
C THR A 102 9.42 -8.91 30.02
N PHE A 103 9.00 -8.34 31.16
CA PHE A 103 9.87 -8.18 32.33
C PHE A 103 10.50 -9.49 32.80
N TYR A 104 9.81 -10.63 32.61
CA TYR A 104 10.29 -11.96 33.01
C TYR A 104 11.19 -12.63 31.97
N GLY A 105 11.43 -11.99 30.82
CA GLY A 105 12.28 -12.49 29.74
C GLY A 105 11.55 -13.29 28.66
N ASP A 106 10.25 -13.60 28.84
CA ASP A 106 9.44 -14.30 27.84
C ASP A 106 9.15 -13.41 26.63
N TRP A 107 9.08 -14.01 25.44
CA TRP A 107 8.69 -13.30 24.23
C TRP A 107 7.19 -13.03 24.19
N LYS A 108 6.83 -11.77 23.90
CA LYS A 108 5.47 -11.37 23.56
C LYS A 108 5.32 -11.37 22.04
N LEU A 109 4.36 -12.14 21.56
CA LEU A 109 4.09 -12.25 20.13
C LEU A 109 3.41 -10.97 19.59
N PRO A 110 3.88 -10.43 18.45
CA PRO A 110 3.27 -9.28 17.80
C PRO A 110 1.86 -9.58 17.26
N ASP A 111 1.05 -8.53 17.20
CA ASP A 111 -0.31 -8.54 16.67
C ASP A 111 -0.58 -7.21 15.95
N ALA A 112 -1.21 -7.26 14.78
CA ALA A 112 -1.50 -6.07 13.96
C ALA A 112 -2.86 -6.16 13.28
N VAL A 113 -3.35 -5.04 12.75
CA VAL A 113 -4.52 -5.00 11.86
C VAL A 113 -4.18 -4.21 10.60
N LEU A 114 -4.48 -4.81 9.46
CA LEU A 114 -4.44 -4.16 8.16
C LEU A 114 -5.84 -3.64 7.83
N LEU A 115 -5.94 -2.33 7.65
CA LEU A 115 -7.18 -1.63 7.34
C LEU A 115 -7.19 -1.27 5.85
N MET A 116 -8.27 -1.60 5.14
CA MET A 116 -8.58 -1.06 3.81
C MET A 116 -10.07 -0.71 3.66
N ASN A 117 -10.43 0.02 2.61
CA ASN A 117 -11.80 0.42 2.32
C ASN A 117 -12.28 -0.11 0.96
N LEU A 118 -12.28 -1.44 0.81
CA LEU A 118 -12.76 -2.12 -0.38
C LEU A 118 -14.29 -2.19 -0.41
N ALA A 119 -14.83 -2.18 -1.63
CA ALA A 119 -16.24 -2.46 -1.85
C ALA A 119 -16.56 -3.93 -1.55
N ASN A 120 -17.69 -4.16 -0.90
CA ASN A 120 -18.21 -5.50 -0.64
C ASN A 120 -18.55 -6.23 -1.94
N SER A 121 -18.46 -7.56 -1.92
CA SER A 121 -18.99 -8.39 -2.99
C SER A 121 -20.51 -8.23 -3.13
N THR A 122 -21.03 -8.46 -4.33
CA THR A 122 -22.47 -8.58 -4.58
C THR A 122 -22.84 -10.05 -4.75
N SER A 123 -24.14 -10.33 -4.88
CA SER A 123 -24.62 -11.70 -5.14
C SER A 123 -24.12 -12.30 -6.45
N THR A 124 -23.64 -11.47 -7.39
CA THR A 124 -23.23 -11.90 -8.74
C THR A 124 -21.77 -11.59 -9.06
N MET A 125 -21.08 -10.82 -8.22
CA MET A 125 -19.71 -10.37 -8.48
C MET A 125 -18.89 -10.34 -7.17
N PRO A 126 -17.74 -11.03 -7.10
CA PRO A 126 -16.85 -10.92 -5.95
C PRO A 126 -16.23 -9.51 -5.87
N THR A 127 -15.56 -9.20 -4.78
CA THR A 127 -14.76 -7.97 -4.69
C THR A 127 -13.60 -8.05 -5.69
N LEU A 128 -13.64 -7.20 -6.72
CA LEU A 128 -12.63 -7.10 -7.76
C LEU A 128 -11.73 -5.89 -7.49
N LEU A 129 -10.42 -6.10 -7.34
CA LEU A 129 -9.47 -5.03 -7.05
C LEU A 129 -9.06 -4.30 -8.34
N THR A 130 -8.95 -2.98 -8.28
CA THR A 130 -8.14 -2.26 -9.27
C THR A 130 -6.67 -2.59 -9.08
N PHE A 131 -5.83 -2.36 -10.08
CA PHE A 131 -4.38 -2.54 -9.93
C PHE A 131 -3.80 -1.66 -8.82
N GLY A 132 -4.29 -0.43 -8.66
CA GLY A 132 -3.91 0.44 -7.53
C GLY A 132 -4.29 -0.18 -6.17
N GLN A 133 -5.49 -0.74 -6.02
CA GLN A 133 -5.89 -1.43 -4.79
C GLN A 133 -5.07 -2.69 -4.52
N LEU A 134 -4.67 -3.42 -5.58
CA LEU A 134 -3.75 -4.54 -5.48
C LEU A 134 -2.39 -4.09 -4.92
N LYS A 135 -1.81 -3.01 -5.48
CA LYS A 135 -0.55 -2.42 -4.98
C LYS A 135 -0.67 -2.01 -3.53
N THR A 136 -1.74 -1.31 -3.15
CA THR A 136 -1.96 -0.90 -1.75
C THR A 136 -2.09 -2.10 -0.81
N LEU A 137 -2.84 -3.15 -1.18
CA LEU A 137 -2.93 -4.36 -0.37
C LEU A 137 -1.55 -5.00 -0.17
N PHE A 138 -0.74 -5.08 -1.23
CA PHE A 138 0.59 -5.65 -1.20
C PHE A 138 1.55 -4.82 -0.32
N HIS A 139 1.47 -3.49 -0.45
CA HIS A 139 2.22 -2.53 0.35
C HIS A 139 1.90 -2.68 1.85
N GLU A 140 0.63 -2.59 2.22
CA GLU A 140 0.21 -2.68 3.62
C GLU A 140 0.48 -4.07 4.20
N PHE A 141 0.32 -5.13 3.42
CA PHE A 141 0.66 -6.47 3.89
C PHE A 141 2.16 -6.62 4.16
N ASN A 142 3.02 -5.89 3.45
CA ASN A 142 4.45 -5.87 3.78
C ASN A 142 4.71 -5.22 5.14
N HIS A 143 4.01 -4.15 5.50
CA HIS A 143 4.08 -3.56 6.85
C HIS A 143 3.67 -4.57 7.94
N VAL A 144 2.63 -5.39 7.67
CA VAL A 144 2.24 -6.50 8.56
C VAL A 144 3.38 -7.49 8.72
N LEU A 145 4.00 -7.94 7.62
CA LEU A 145 5.09 -8.90 7.67
C LEU A 145 6.35 -8.34 8.34
N HIS A 146 6.68 -7.09 8.07
CA HIS A 146 7.79 -6.40 8.71
C HIS A 146 7.58 -6.38 10.25
N HIS A 147 6.35 -6.11 10.71
CA HIS A 147 6.00 -6.14 12.13
C HIS A 147 6.09 -7.56 12.74
N ILE A 148 5.56 -8.56 12.06
CA ILE A 148 5.55 -9.96 12.56
C ILE A 148 6.95 -10.57 12.58
N CYS A 149 7.76 -10.31 11.55
CA CYS A 149 9.12 -10.84 11.45
C CYS A 149 10.11 -10.08 12.36
N SER A 150 9.69 -8.95 12.92
CA SER A 150 10.50 -8.18 13.87
C SER A 150 10.68 -8.93 15.19
N LYS A 151 11.93 -9.07 15.63
CA LYS A 151 12.28 -9.70 16.91
C LYS A 151 13.20 -8.77 17.70
N THR A 152 12.60 -7.90 18.51
CA THR A 152 13.34 -6.91 19.32
C THR A 152 13.13 -7.15 20.80
N GLU A 153 14.13 -6.90 21.64
CA GLU A 153 13.95 -7.12 23.09
C GLU A 153 13.10 -6.03 23.75
N LEU A 154 13.18 -4.80 23.25
CA LEU A 154 12.47 -3.64 23.77
C LEU A 154 11.38 -3.22 22.79
N SER A 155 10.17 -2.99 23.30
CA SER A 155 9.01 -2.62 22.46
C SER A 155 9.21 -1.32 21.66
N VAL A 156 10.07 -0.42 22.14
CA VAL A 156 10.43 0.84 21.45
C VAL A 156 11.19 0.62 20.14
N PHE A 157 11.73 -0.59 19.92
CA PHE A 157 12.41 -0.93 18.67
C PHE A 157 11.55 -1.82 17.76
N SER A 158 10.33 -2.16 18.17
CA SER A 158 9.39 -2.89 17.32
C SER A 158 9.06 -2.05 16.08
N VAL A 159 8.99 -2.73 14.94
CA VAL A 159 9.28 -2.21 13.59
C VAL A 159 8.47 -0.99 13.08
N LEU A 160 7.33 -0.63 13.68
CA LEU A 160 6.71 0.66 13.37
C LEU A 160 7.40 1.86 14.06
N GLN A 161 8.58 1.65 14.64
CA GLN A 161 9.43 2.67 15.27
C GLN A 161 10.84 2.72 14.65
N VAL A 162 11.02 2.15 13.45
CA VAL A 162 12.24 2.41 12.67
C VAL A 162 12.31 3.89 12.25
N ALA A 163 13.46 4.32 11.72
CA ALA A 163 13.58 5.66 11.18
C ALA A 163 12.45 5.92 10.16
N ILE A 164 11.71 7.02 10.33
CA ILE A 164 10.50 7.31 9.55
C ILE A 164 10.82 7.47 8.05
N ASP A 165 12.07 7.82 7.73
CA ASP A 165 12.59 7.87 6.37
C ASP A 165 13.01 6.50 5.80
N PHE A 166 12.88 5.42 6.55
CA PHE A 166 13.14 4.05 6.08
C PHE A 166 11.91 3.15 6.15
N ILE A 167 10.87 3.53 6.92
CA ILE A 167 9.72 2.65 7.19
C ILE A 167 9.00 2.18 5.92
N GLU A 168 8.94 3.02 4.88
CA GLU A 168 8.29 2.71 3.60
C GLU A 168 9.19 1.95 2.62
N ALA A 169 10.50 1.87 2.87
CA ALA A 169 11.42 1.26 1.90
C ALA A 169 11.14 -0.25 1.70
N PRO A 170 10.91 -1.07 2.76
CA PRO A 170 10.56 -2.48 2.58
C PRO A 170 9.23 -2.69 1.82
N SER A 171 8.20 -1.90 2.12
CA SER A 171 6.87 -2.03 1.50
C SER A 171 6.92 -1.65 0.02
N GLN A 172 7.52 -0.51 -0.30
CA GLN A 172 7.70 -0.06 -1.69
C GLN A 172 8.61 -0.98 -2.50
N MET A 173 9.62 -1.60 -1.88
CA MET A 173 10.54 -2.50 -2.59
C MET A 173 9.77 -3.64 -3.25
N LEU A 174 8.77 -4.18 -2.54
CA LEU A 174 7.97 -5.30 -3.05
C LEU A 174 6.80 -4.87 -3.92
N GLU A 175 6.48 -3.58 -4.01
CA GLU A 175 5.58 -3.09 -5.05
C GLU A 175 6.18 -3.29 -6.44
N HIS A 176 7.51 -3.21 -6.58
CA HIS A 176 8.19 -3.47 -7.85
C HIS A 176 7.93 -4.88 -8.40
N TRP A 177 7.69 -5.87 -7.53
CA TRP A 177 7.32 -7.21 -7.98
C TRP A 177 5.99 -7.24 -8.73
N LEU A 178 5.01 -6.39 -8.39
CA LEU A 178 3.74 -6.36 -9.11
C LEU A 178 3.89 -5.85 -10.55
N LEU A 179 5.02 -5.21 -10.88
CA LEU A 179 5.37 -4.76 -12.23
C LEU A 179 6.17 -5.81 -13.02
N GLU A 180 6.55 -6.93 -12.40
CA GLU A 180 7.18 -8.04 -13.10
C GLU A 180 6.12 -8.90 -13.79
N PRO A 181 6.22 -9.13 -15.12
CA PRO A 181 5.22 -9.87 -15.89
C PRO A 181 4.83 -11.23 -15.30
N ASP A 182 5.81 -12.00 -14.86
CA ASP A 182 5.58 -13.34 -14.31
C ASP A 182 4.88 -13.29 -12.95
N MET A 183 5.19 -12.28 -12.14
CA MET A 183 4.52 -12.09 -10.85
C MET A 183 3.08 -11.63 -11.05
N LEU A 184 2.85 -10.71 -11.98
CA LEU A 184 1.51 -10.23 -12.30
C LEU A 184 0.60 -11.36 -12.81
N LYS A 185 1.14 -12.28 -13.62
CA LYS A 185 0.45 -13.52 -13.98
C LYS A 185 0.27 -14.46 -12.79
N LYS A 186 1.29 -14.61 -11.94
CA LYS A 186 1.25 -15.48 -10.76
C LYS A 186 0.13 -15.05 -9.82
N ILE A 187 -0.04 -13.75 -9.56
CA ILE A 187 -1.02 -13.21 -8.60
C ILE A 187 -2.45 -13.07 -9.15
N SER A 188 -2.61 -13.03 -10.48
CA SER A 188 -3.90 -12.79 -11.13
C SER A 188 -4.65 -14.06 -11.53
N SER A 189 -5.96 -13.96 -11.69
CA SER A 189 -6.83 -14.97 -12.29
C SER A 189 -8.20 -14.35 -12.57
N HIS A 190 -8.72 -14.53 -13.77
CA HIS A 190 -10.06 -14.05 -14.12
C HIS A 190 -11.12 -14.67 -13.19
N TYR A 191 -12.04 -13.87 -12.66
CA TYR A 191 -12.96 -14.30 -11.62
C TYR A 191 -13.93 -15.40 -12.06
N GLN A 192 -14.42 -15.36 -13.31
CA GLN A 192 -15.32 -16.39 -13.88
C GLN A 192 -14.59 -17.60 -14.45
N ASN A 193 -13.86 -17.41 -15.56
CA ASN A 193 -13.29 -18.50 -16.36
C ASN A 193 -11.93 -19.02 -15.82
N LYS A 194 -11.35 -18.37 -14.80
CA LYS A 194 -10.05 -18.72 -14.19
C LYS A 194 -8.85 -18.65 -15.13
N ASN A 195 -8.99 -17.99 -16.28
CA ASN A 195 -7.87 -17.76 -17.19
C ASN A 195 -6.86 -16.79 -16.57
N GLN A 196 -5.59 -16.97 -16.93
CA GLN A 196 -4.53 -16.02 -16.59
C GLN A 196 -4.62 -14.76 -17.45
N LEU A 197 -3.96 -13.70 -17.00
CA LEU A 197 -3.73 -12.53 -17.85
C LEU A 197 -2.96 -12.92 -19.11
N THR A 198 -3.37 -12.36 -20.25
CA THR A 198 -2.62 -12.48 -21.51
C THR A 198 -1.35 -11.62 -21.46
N ASP A 199 -0.35 -11.96 -22.27
CA ASP A 199 0.88 -11.18 -22.39
C ASP A 199 0.59 -9.73 -22.76
N ASP A 200 -0.36 -9.50 -23.67
CA ASP A 200 -0.78 -8.17 -24.08
C ASP A 200 -1.36 -7.36 -22.90
N LEU A 201 -2.23 -7.97 -22.08
CA LEU A 201 -2.81 -7.28 -20.92
C LEU A 201 -1.76 -6.99 -19.84
N VAL A 202 -0.81 -7.89 -19.63
CA VAL A 202 0.32 -7.68 -18.72
C VAL A 202 1.16 -6.50 -19.19
N GLN A 203 1.53 -6.46 -20.48
CA GLN A 203 2.30 -5.36 -21.04
C GLN A 203 1.55 -4.03 -20.91
N SER A 204 0.25 -4.01 -21.25
CA SER A 204 -0.60 -2.84 -21.07
C SER A 204 -0.62 -2.34 -19.62
N ILE A 205 -0.72 -3.22 -18.61
CA ILE A 205 -0.69 -2.83 -17.19
C ILE A 205 0.65 -2.16 -16.86
N VAL A 206 1.76 -2.83 -17.18
CA VAL A 206 3.12 -2.34 -16.87
C VAL A 206 3.40 -0.99 -17.55
N GLU A 207 3.04 -0.84 -18.83
CA GLU A 207 3.23 0.43 -19.54
C GLU A 207 2.34 1.54 -18.99
N SER A 208 1.11 1.22 -18.58
CA SER A 208 0.18 2.19 -18.02
C SER A 208 0.64 2.77 -16.69
N GLU A 209 1.39 2.02 -15.89
CA GLU A 209 1.97 2.50 -14.63
C GLU A 209 3.10 3.51 -14.87
N ASN A 210 3.85 3.33 -15.96
CA ASN A 210 4.92 4.26 -16.34
C ASN A 210 4.39 5.55 -16.99
N PHE A 211 3.17 5.54 -17.53
CA PHE A 211 2.62 6.66 -18.30
C PHE A 211 2.55 7.97 -17.51
N ASP A 212 2.07 7.93 -16.27
CA ASP A 212 1.85 9.12 -15.43
C ASP A 212 2.83 9.24 -14.26
N LEU A 213 3.89 8.41 -14.25
CA LEU A 213 4.88 8.38 -13.18
C LEU A 213 5.46 9.77 -12.90
N GLY A 214 5.90 10.50 -13.93
CA GLY A 214 6.48 11.84 -13.75
C GLY A 214 5.51 12.85 -13.11
N TYR A 215 4.22 12.81 -13.46
CA TYR A 215 3.22 13.66 -12.83
C TYR A 215 2.95 13.22 -11.39
N ASN A 216 2.81 11.92 -11.13
CA ASN A 216 2.56 11.39 -9.79
C ASN A 216 3.73 11.71 -8.85
N THR A 217 4.98 11.55 -9.29
CA THR A 217 6.17 11.95 -8.53
C THR A 217 6.17 13.45 -8.23
N MET A 218 5.86 14.30 -9.21
CA MET A 218 5.75 15.74 -9.00
C MET A 218 4.64 16.10 -8.00
N ARG A 219 3.52 15.36 -8.00
CA ARG A 219 2.43 15.54 -7.05
C ARG A 219 2.85 15.13 -5.63
N GLN A 220 3.55 14.02 -5.47
CA GLN A 220 4.12 13.60 -4.18
C GLN A 220 5.15 14.62 -3.67
N LEU A 221 5.99 15.14 -4.55
CA LEU A 221 6.95 16.21 -4.23
C LEU A 221 6.23 17.48 -3.77
N MET A 222 5.15 17.87 -4.45
CA MET A 222 4.32 19.00 -4.06
C MET A 222 3.75 18.84 -2.64
N PHE A 223 3.24 17.66 -2.30
CA PHE A 223 2.79 17.36 -0.93
C PHE A 223 3.94 17.41 0.08
N ALA A 224 5.10 16.84 -0.24
CA ALA A 224 6.28 16.87 0.62
C ALA A 224 6.78 18.30 0.88
N ILE A 225 6.82 19.14 -0.15
CA ILE A 225 7.24 20.54 -0.03
C ILE A 225 6.23 21.33 0.80
N PHE A 226 4.94 21.10 0.59
CA PHE A 226 3.88 21.75 1.38
C PHE A 226 3.97 21.38 2.86
N ASP A 227 4.04 20.09 3.17
CA ASP A 227 4.17 19.58 4.53
C ASP A 227 5.44 20.11 5.22
N PHE A 228 6.59 20.05 4.52
CA PHE A 228 7.84 20.57 5.05
C PHE A 228 7.80 22.08 5.30
N HIS A 229 7.27 22.86 4.35
CA HIS A 229 7.15 24.30 4.51
C HIS A 229 6.27 24.67 5.70
N LEU A 230 5.12 24.00 5.83
CA LEU A 230 4.18 24.23 6.93
C LEU A 230 4.83 24.00 8.29
N HIS A 231 5.58 22.90 8.44
CA HIS A 231 6.17 22.52 9.74
C HIS A 231 7.47 23.26 10.07
N VAL A 232 8.21 23.76 9.07
CA VAL A 232 9.45 24.52 9.30
C VAL A 232 9.21 26.02 9.43
N ASN A 233 8.41 26.59 8.53
CA ASN A 233 8.22 28.05 8.45
C ASN A 233 6.89 28.51 9.07
N GLY A 234 5.92 27.61 9.21
CA GLY A 234 4.55 27.97 9.56
C GLY A 234 3.84 28.75 8.45
N THR A 235 2.57 29.09 8.69
CA THR A 235 1.78 29.99 7.84
C THR A 235 0.59 30.54 8.62
N ASN A 236 0.10 31.71 8.21
CA ASN A 236 -1.16 32.27 8.72
C ASN A 236 -2.39 31.81 7.91
N ASP A 237 -2.16 31.23 6.72
CA ASP A 237 -3.21 30.69 5.84
C ASP A 237 -2.69 29.39 5.19
N VAL A 238 -3.13 28.26 5.75
CA VAL A 238 -2.70 26.92 5.33
C VAL A 238 -3.21 26.57 3.94
N ASP A 239 -4.44 26.98 3.62
CA ASP A 239 -5.02 26.70 2.32
C ASP A 239 -4.34 27.52 1.23
N GLN A 240 -4.01 28.79 1.49
CA GLN A 240 -3.30 29.62 0.52
C GLN A 240 -1.90 29.08 0.24
N LEU A 241 -1.17 28.66 1.28
CA LEU A 241 0.12 28.00 1.12
C LEU A 241 0.01 26.77 0.20
N PHE A 242 -0.98 25.90 0.43
CA PHE A 242 -1.20 24.74 -0.42
C PHE A 242 -1.52 25.12 -1.87
N ARG A 243 -2.39 26.12 -2.08
CA ARG A 243 -2.73 26.63 -3.42
C ARG A 243 -1.51 27.16 -4.17
N ASP A 244 -0.66 27.93 -3.51
CA ASP A 244 0.53 28.53 -4.12
C ASP A 244 1.53 27.46 -4.54
N ILE A 245 1.77 26.46 -3.68
CA ILE A 245 2.68 25.34 -3.98
C ILE A 245 2.08 24.46 -5.09
N ALA A 246 0.79 24.12 -5.04
CA ALA A 246 0.13 23.38 -6.11
C ALA A 246 0.21 24.11 -7.46
N LYS A 247 0.07 25.44 -7.45
CA LYS A 247 0.22 26.26 -8.65
C LYS A 247 1.65 26.27 -9.17
N GLN A 248 2.63 26.40 -8.27
CA GLN A 248 4.04 26.45 -8.64
C GLN A 248 4.55 25.12 -9.21
N PHE A 249 4.25 24.00 -8.54
CA PHE A 249 4.83 22.70 -8.87
C PHE A 249 4.00 21.89 -9.86
N MET A 250 2.68 22.02 -9.83
CA MET A 250 1.77 21.23 -10.67
C MET A 250 1.05 22.06 -11.74
N ASN A 251 1.19 23.40 -11.72
CA ASN A 251 0.41 24.32 -12.53
C ASN A 251 -1.13 24.15 -12.38
N ILE A 252 -1.58 23.64 -11.23
CA ILE A 252 -2.99 23.44 -10.92
C ILE A 252 -3.50 24.68 -10.18
N THR A 253 -4.65 25.20 -10.61
CA THR A 253 -5.38 26.20 -9.85
C THR A 253 -6.43 25.49 -9.00
N ILE A 254 -6.29 25.60 -7.67
CA ILE A 254 -7.24 25.03 -6.71
C ILE A 254 -8.27 26.10 -6.33
N PRO A 255 -9.58 25.82 -6.41
CA PRO A 255 -10.62 26.76 -6.02
C PRO A 255 -10.55 27.18 -4.55
N ASN A 256 -10.98 28.41 -4.24
CA ASN A 256 -10.92 28.96 -2.88
C ASN A 256 -11.81 28.24 -1.87
N ASN A 257 -12.82 27.49 -2.33
CA ASN A 257 -13.71 26.70 -1.47
C ASN A 257 -13.23 25.26 -1.24
N VAL A 258 -12.01 24.92 -1.68
CA VAL A 258 -11.39 23.62 -1.45
C VAL A 258 -10.35 23.76 -0.34
N HIS A 259 -10.55 22.96 0.72
CA HIS A 259 -9.72 22.95 1.93
C HIS A 259 -9.01 21.61 2.08
N PHE A 260 -8.24 21.20 1.07
CA PHE A 260 -7.52 19.92 1.06
C PHE A 260 -6.62 19.71 2.29
N PRO A 261 -5.88 20.71 2.80
CA PRO A 261 -5.10 20.55 4.02
C PRO A 261 -5.92 20.02 5.22
N GLY A 262 -7.21 20.38 5.31
CA GLY A 262 -8.09 19.90 6.38
C GLY A 262 -8.40 18.40 6.34
N ILE A 263 -8.14 17.72 5.22
CA ILE A 263 -8.34 16.26 5.06
C ILE A 263 -7.03 15.49 4.85
N PHE A 264 -5.89 16.18 4.85
CA PHE A 264 -4.60 15.55 4.63
C PHE A 264 -4.03 15.03 5.95
N SER A 265 -4.44 13.80 6.32
CA SER A 265 -4.17 13.21 7.65
C SER A 265 -2.69 13.12 8.01
N HIS A 266 -1.80 13.01 7.04
CA HIS A 266 -0.35 12.92 7.27
C HIS A 266 0.21 14.12 8.04
N MET A 267 -0.41 15.30 7.93
CA MET A 267 0.03 16.51 8.65
C MET A 267 -0.33 16.52 10.14
N ALA A 268 -1.08 15.54 10.64
CA ALA A 268 -1.50 15.47 12.04
C ALA A 268 -1.65 14.02 12.55
N GLY A 269 -0.99 13.08 11.86
CA GLY A 269 -1.15 11.64 12.05
C GLY A 269 0.16 10.91 12.34
N GLY A 270 1.23 11.61 12.73
CA GLY A 270 2.56 11.03 12.99
C GLY A 270 3.57 11.20 11.84
N PHE A 271 3.19 11.85 10.74
CA PHE A 271 4.04 12.14 9.57
C PHE A 271 4.34 13.64 9.43
N GLU A 272 4.16 14.42 10.50
CA GLU A 272 4.29 15.88 10.50
C GLU A 272 5.70 16.31 10.06
N GLY A 273 5.79 17.05 8.96
CA GLY A 273 7.06 17.52 8.38
C GLY A 273 7.90 16.41 7.74
N GLN A 274 7.32 15.23 7.55
CA GLN A 274 7.99 14.01 7.13
C GLN A 274 7.35 13.37 5.90
N TYR A 275 6.43 14.02 5.20
CA TYR A 275 5.82 13.43 4.00
C TYR A 275 6.83 13.15 2.86
N TYR A 276 7.99 13.79 2.88
CA TYR A 276 9.08 13.50 1.93
C TYR A 276 9.59 12.06 2.01
N THR A 277 9.34 11.35 3.12
CA THR A 277 9.85 10.00 3.35
C THR A 277 9.32 8.98 2.35
N TYR A 278 8.13 9.22 1.75
CA TYR A 278 7.61 8.38 0.67
C TYR A 278 8.54 8.38 -0.55
N LEU A 279 8.98 9.56 -1.02
CA LEU A 279 9.90 9.66 -2.16
C LEU A 279 11.33 9.25 -1.80
N TRP A 280 11.76 9.56 -0.58
CA TRP A 280 13.07 9.16 -0.09
C TRP A 280 13.20 7.64 0.00
N SER A 281 12.19 6.98 0.56
CA SER A 281 12.11 5.52 0.63
C SER A 281 12.03 4.88 -0.75
N GLU A 282 11.36 5.52 -1.72
CA GLU A 282 11.20 4.99 -3.08
C GLU A 282 12.56 4.85 -3.78
N VAL A 283 13.49 5.77 -3.51
CA VAL A 283 14.86 5.70 -4.04
C VAL A 283 15.61 4.49 -3.47
N TYR A 284 15.56 4.26 -2.16
CA TYR A 284 16.25 3.13 -1.55
C TYR A 284 15.59 1.80 -1.85
N SER A 285 14.27 1.77 -1.91
CA SER A 285 13.51 0.56 -2.22
C SER A 285 13.79 0.08 -3.65
N ALA A 286 13.91 1.01 -4.60
CA ALA A 286 14.35 0.71 -5.96
C ALA A 286 15.78 0.14 -5.99
N ASP A 287 16.73 0.70 -5.23
CA ASP A 287 18.08 0.14 -5.14
C ASP A 287 18.08 -1.27 -4.51
N MET A 288 17.37 -1.45 -3.38
CA MET A 288 17.23 -2.76 -2.74
C MET A 288 16.66 -3.80 -3.71
N TYR A 289 15.60 -3.44 -4.45
CA TYR A 289 14.98 -4.31 -5.43
C TYR A 289 15.93 -4.67 -6.57
N LEU A 290 16.54 -3.67 -7.21
CA LEU A 290 17.41 -3.86 -8.37
C LEU A 290 18.69 -4.63 -8.00
N SER A 291 19.31 -4.28 -6.88
CA SER A 291 20.61 -4.80 -6.45
C SER A 291 20.54 -6.18 -5.80
N LYS A 292 19.37 -6.65 -5.36
CA LYS A 292 19.21 -7.94 -4.68
C LYS A 292 18.24 -8.88 -5.35
N PHE A 293 17.06 -8.40 -5.72
CA PHE A 293 16.01 -9.24 -6.28
C PHE A 293 16.16 -9.37 -7.79
N LYS A 294 16.15 -8.26 -8.53
CA LYS A 294 16.22 -8.30 -9.99
C LYS A 294 17.51 -8.94 -10.50
N SER A 295 18.62 -8.73 -9.80
CA SER A 295 19.92 -9.33 -10.16
C SER A 295 20.01 -10.84 -9.91
N ALA A 296 19.18 -11.39 -9.03
CA ALA A 296 19.23 -12.80 -8.65
C ALA A 296 18.43 -13.73 -9.60
N GLY A 297 17.64 -13.16 -10.51
CA GLY A 297 16.71 -13.87 -11.39
C GLY A 297 15.38 -14.16 -10.70
#